data_AF-A0A813JZZ6-F1
#
_entry.id   AF-A0A813JZZ6-F1
#
_cell.length_a   1.000
_cell.length_b   1.000
_cell.length_c   1.000
_cell.angle_alpha   90.00
_cell.angle_beta   90.00
_cell.angle_gamma   90.00
#
_symmetry.space_group_name_H-M   'P 1'
#
loop_
_entity.id
_entity.type
_entity.pdbx_description
1 polymer ?
#
loop_
_entity_poly.entity_id
_entity_poly.type
_entity_poly.pdbx_seq_one_letter_code
_entity_poly.pdbx_strand_id
1 'polypeptide(L)'
;MAPRSLVLSAAVLLSCGALFSAFVPVPLVAKSLSSAPAIGQLPTAALSAALLVTPSLAHAATEGSAVWIPALSAVGAGFAIGLAAIGSGVGQGIASGRCIDGISRQPEVADDLRGVLLLSLAFMESLTIYGLVIALVLLFANPLIK
;
A
#
# COMPACT_ATOMS: atom_id res chain seq x y z
N MET A 1 22.04 6.32 26.68
CA MET A 1 22.06 6.03 25.22
C MET A 1 20.78 5.29 24.85
N ALA A 2 19.69 6.01 24.54
CA ALA A 2 18.39 5.44 24.16
C ALA A 2 17.45 6.35 23.29
N PRO A 3 17.70 7.66 23.06
CA PRO A 3 16.67 8.51 22.45
C PRO A 3 16.57 8.46 20.92
N ARG A 4 17.53 7.83 20.21
CA ARG A 4 17.55 7.83 18.73
C ARG A 4 16.69 6.75 18.07
N SER A 5 16.46 5.60 18.72
CA SER A 5 15.63 4.52 18.14
C SER A 5 14.14 4.80 18.27
N LEU A 6 13.72 5.53 19.31
CA LEU A 6 12.32 5.88 19.56
C LEU A 6 11.79 6.85 18.50
N VAL A 7 12.64 7.78 18.05
CA VAL A 7 12.32 8.74 16.99
C VAL A 7 12.19 8.05 15.64
N LEU A 8 13.03 7.03 15.38
CA LEU A 8 12.97 6.25 14.14
C LEU A 8 11.68 5.41 14.06
N SER A 9 11.30 4.76 15.18
CA SER A 9 10.04 3.99 15.25
C SER A 9 8.80 4.89 15.12
N ALA A 10 8.83 6.08 15.71
CA ALA A 10 7.74 7.06 15.58
C ALA A 10 7.59 7.57 14.13
N ALA A 11 8.70 7.80 13.43
CA ALA A 11 8.68 8.21 12.02
C ALA A 11 8.11 7.11 11.09
N VAL A 12 8.46 5.84 11.35
CA VAL A 12 7.92 4.69 10.60
C VAL A 12 6.40 4.56 10.81
N LEU A 13 5.93 4.72 12.04
CA LEU A 13 4.49 4.67 12.35
C LEU A 13 3.72 5.82 11.72
N LEU A 14 4.30 7.03 11.68
CA LEU A 14 3.68 8.18 11.01
C LEU A 14 3.61 8.00 9.49
N SER A 15 4.63 7.39 8.88
CA SER A 15 4.64 7.08 7.44
C SER A 15 3.59 6.02 7.06
N CYS A 16 3.27 5.09 7.97
CA CYS A 16 2.24 4.08 7.77
C CYS A 16 0.81 4.68 7.78
N GLY A 17 0.58 5.73 8.57
CA GLY A 17 -0.71 6.42 8.65
C GLY A 17 -1.12 7.17 7.37
N ALA A 18 -0.15 7.62 6.58
CA ALA A 18 -0.40 8.36 5.34
C ALA A 18 -0.82 7.47 4.16
N LEU A 19 -0.67 6.14 4.26
CA LEU A 19 -1.10 5.19 3.22
C LEU A 19 -2.61 4.97 3.20
N PHE A 20 -3.33 5.32 4.27
CA PHE A 20 -4.80 5.20 4.35
C PHE A 20 -5.57 6.33 3.65
N SER A 21 -4.93 7.48 3.39
CA SER A 21 -5.60 8.63 2.75
C SER A 21 -5.53 8.63 1.22
N ALA A 22 -4.82 7.67 0.61
CA ALA A 22 -4.75 7.49 -0.84
C ALA A 22 -5.93 6.67 -1.41
N PHE A 23 -7.03 6.54 -0.66
CA PHE A 23 -8.27 5.94 -1.15
C PHE A 23 -8.87 6.83 -2.23
N VAL A 24 -8.46 6.61 -3.48
CA VAL A 24 -9.07 7.23 -4.66
C VAL A 24 -10.43 6.55 -4.85
N PRO A 25 -11.55 7.28 -4.72
CA PRO A 25 -12.86 6.71 -4.95
C PRO A 25 -13.02 6.34 -6.44
N VAL A 26 -13.46 5.11 -6.69
CA VAL A 26 -13.80 4.58 -8.02
C VAL A 26 -14.95 5.42 -8.63
N PRO A 27 -14.90 5.81 -9.92
CA PRO A 27 -16.00 6.52 -10.56
C PRO A 27 -17.18 5.57 -10.76
N LEU A 28 -18.30 5.86 -10.10
CA LEU A 28 -19.54 5.11 -10.22
C LEU A 28 -20.17 5.36 -11.61
N VAL A 29 -20.24 4.33 -12.45
CA VAL A 29 -21.12 4.32 -13.62
C VAL A 29 -22.56 4.19 -13.13
N ALA A 30 -23.31 5.29 -13.19
CA ALA A 30 -24.69 5.34 -12.74
C ALA A 30 -25.62 4.61 -13.73
N LYS A 31 -26.13 3.44 -13.34
CA LYS A 31 -27.29 2.84 -14.00
C LYS A 31 -28.56 3.50 -13.43
N SER A 32 -29.26 4.26 -14.28
CA SER A 32 -30.54 4.89 -13.96
C SER A 32 -31.56 3.85 -13.49
N LEU A 33 -32.01 3.96 -12.24
CA LEU A 33 -33.19 3.25 -11.74
C LEU A 33 -34.17 4.28 -11.17
N SER A 34 -35.30 4.38 -11.87
CA SER A 34 -36.49 5.14 -11.53
C SER A 34 -37.15 4.64 -10.24
N SER A 35 -37.95 5.52 -9.63
CA SER A 35 -38.82 5.41 -8.44
C SER A 35 -38.16 5.44 -7.06
N ALA A 36 -37.91 6.66 -6.54
CA ALA A 36 -37.69 6.93 -5.12
C ALA A 36 -39.01 7.32 -4.43
N PRO A 37 -39.41 6.70 -3.30
CA PRO A 37 -40.46 7.24 -2.45
C PRO A 37 -39.94 8.41 -1.60
N ALA A 38 -40.84 9.32 -1.24
CA ALA A 38 -40.59 10.68 -0.77
C ALA A 38 -39.65 10.82 0.44
N ILE A 39 -38.59 11.61 0.27
CA ILE A 39 -37.64 12.06 1.30
C ILE A 39 -38.24 13.31 1.96
N GLY A 40 -38.98 13.14 3.05
CA GLY A 40 -39.44 14.25 3.87
C GLY A 40 -39.93 13.74 5.22
N GLN A 41 -39.27 14.17 6.30
CA GLN A 41 -39.65 14.00 7.72
C GLN A 41 -39.02 12.86 8.54
N LEU A 42 -37.74 12.50 8.33
CA LEU A 42 -37.02 11.72 9.35
C LEU A 42 -36.12 12.64 10.21
N PRO A 43 -36.15 12.51 11.56
CA PRO A 43 -35.35 13.34 12.47
C PRO A 43 -33.85 13.16 12.20
N THR A 44 -33.06 14.21 12.41
CA THR A 44 -31.60 14.24 12.17
C THR A 44 -30.83 13.13 12.89
N ALA A 45 -31.33 12.63 14.01
CA ALA A 45 -30.78 11.46 14.70
C ALA A 45 -30.96 10.15 13.90
N ALA A 46 -32.06 10.00 13.16
CA ALA A 46 -32.29 8.85 12.28
C ALA A 46 -31.41 8.90 11.03
N LEU A 47 -31.04 10.09 10.55
CA LEU A 47 -30.04 10.29 9.50
C LEU A 47 -28.64 9.87 9.95
N SER A 48 -28.24 10.18 11.19
CA SER A 48 -26.95 9.76 11.74
C SER A 48 -26.90 8.26 12.05
N ALA A 49 -28.00 7.68 12.54
CA ALA A 49 -28.12 6.23 12.74
C ALA A 49 -28.15 5.49 11.40
N ALA A 50 -28.87 6.03 10.40
CA ALA A 50 -28.80 5.54 9.04
C ALA A 50 -27.37 5.60 8.53
N LEU A 51 -26.63 6.71 8.66
CA LEU A 51 -25.23 6.81 8.20
C LEU A 51 -24.30 5.74 8.82
N LEU A 52 -24.50 5.39 10.09
CA LEU A 52 -23.73 4.37 10.80
C LEU A 52 -24.10 2.93 10.38
N VAL A 53 -25.34 2.72 9.93
CA VAL A 53 -25.85 1.42 9.43
C VAL A 53 -25.78 1.35 7.89
N THR A 54 -25.56 2.48 7.20
CA THR A 54 -25.43 2.57 5.75
C THR A 54 -24.28 1.73 5.21
N PRO A 55 -23.10 1.60 5.87
CA PRO A 55 -22.10 0.67 5.36
C PRO A 55 -22.63 -0.77 5.38
N SER A 56 -23.38 -1.23 6.39
CA SER A 56 -23.86 -2.61 6.46
C SER A 56 -25.08 -2.89 5.55
N LEU A 57 -25.95 -1.91 5.31
CA LEU A 57 -27.05 -2.05 4.33
C LEU A 57 -26.57 -1.98 2.87
N ALA A 58 -25.48 -1.25 2.58
CA ALA A 58 -24.82 -1.33 1.28
C ALA A 58 -24.25 -2.73 0.98
N HIS A 59 -23.93 -3.52 2.01
CA HIS A 59 -23.51 -4.92 1.86
C HIS A 59 -24.68 -5.89 1.59
N ALA A 60 -25.93 -5.51 1.89
CA ALA A 60 -27.09 -6.38 1.74
C ALA A 60 -27.77 -6.31 0.37
N ALA A 61 -27.45 -5.29 -0.45
CA ALA A 61 -28.18 -5.01 -1.70
C ALA A 61 -27.30 -5.02 -2.96
N THR A 62 -26.28 -5.88 -3.05
CA THR A 62 -25.48 -6.00 -4.28
C THR A 62 -25.34 -7.46 -4.73
N GLU A 63 -26.26 -7.89 -5.58
CA GLU A 63 -26.16 -9.14 -6.37
C GLU A 63 -25.21 -8.98 -7.57
N GLY A 64 -23.96 -8.59 -7.32
CA GLY A 64 -22.94 -8.43 -8.36
C GLY A 64 -21.55 -8.57 -7.75
N SER A 65 -20.82 -9.61 -8.18
CA SER A 65 -19.44 -9.99 -7.79
C SER A 65 -18.95 -9.37 -6.47
N ALA A 66 -19.04 -10.14 -5.38
CA ALA A 66 -18.69 -9.76 -4.01
C ALA A 66 -17.61 -8.65 -3.91
N VAL A 67 -18.03 -7.42 -3.55
CA VAL A 67 -17.20 -6.21 -3.33
C VAL A 67 -15.99 -6.48 -2.41
N TRP A 68 -16.10 -7.48 -1.54
CA TRP A 68 -15.04 -7.94 -0.67
C TRP A 68 -13.78 -8.41 -1.43
N ILE A 69 -13.92 -9.00 -2.61
CA ILE A 69 -12.80 -9.52 -3.40
C ILE A 69 -11.86 -8.39 -3.89
N PRO A 70 -12.34 -7.33 -4.56
CA PRO A 70 -11.50 -6.19 -4.93
C PRO A 70 -10.95 -5.45 -3.70
N ALA A 71 -11.73 -5.32 -2.62
CA ALA A 71 -11.26 -4.68 -1.39
C ALA A 71 -10.07 -5.43 -0.77
N LEU A 72 -10.17 -6.75 -0.61
CA LEU A 72 -9.06 -7.58 -0.09
C LEU A 72 -7.87 -7.61 -1.07
N SER A 73 -8.12 -7.56 -2.38
CA SER A 73 -7.06 -7.54 -3.38
C SER A 73 -6.24 -6.25 -3.33
N ALA A 74 -6.88 -5.10 -3.09
CA ALA A 74 -6.20 -3.82 -2.90
C ALA A 74 -5.33 -3.81 -1.63
N VAL A 75 -5.85 -4.37 -0.53
CA VAL A 75 -5.09 -4.52 0.71
C VAL A 75 -3.90 -5.47 0.51
N GLY A 76 -4.12 -6.62 -0.14
CA GLY A 76 -3.08 -7.58 -0.48
C GLY A 76 -1.99 -6.99 -1.37
N ALA A 77 -2.36 -6.17 -2.36
CA ALA A 77 -1.42 -5.46 -3.22
C ALA A 77 -0.52 -4.51 -2.41
N GLY A 78 -1.09 -3.73 -1.49
CA GLY A 78 -0.35 -2.84 -0.60
C GLY A 78 0.65 -3.57 0.29
N PHE A 79 0.25 -4.70 0.89
CA PHE A 79 1.15 -5.53 1.70
C PHE A 79 2.28 -6.16 0.88
N ALA A 80 1.99 -6.67 -0.32
CA ALA A 80 2.97 -7.32 -1.18
C ALA A 80 4.14 -6.38 -1.53
N ILE A 81 3.84 -5.16 -1.99
CA ILE A 81 4.89 -4.17 -2.30
C ILE A 81 5.48 -3.54 -1.03
N GLY A 82 4.65 -3.25 -0.02
CA GLY A 82 5.10 -2.60 1.21
C GLY A 82 6.14 -3.41 1.96
N LEU A 83 5.89 -4.72 2.15
CA LEU A 83 6.84 -5.60 2.83
C LEU A 83 8.11 -5.82 2.00
N ALA A 84 7.99 -5.94 0.67
CA ALA A 84 9.14 -6.10 -0.21
C ALA A 84 10.05 -4.85 -0.17
N ALA A 85 9.46 -3.66 -0.26
CA ALA A 85 10.18 -2.39 -0.23
C ALA A 85 10.87 -2.12 1.12
N ILE A 86 10.27 -2.52 2.25
CA ILE A 86 10.94 -2.43 3.57
C ILE A 86 12.19 -3.31 3.58
N GLY A 87 12.09 -4.53 3.06
CA GLY A 87 13.22 -5.46 2.98
C GLY A 87 14.38 -4.92 2.14
N SER A 88 14.11 -4.45 0.91
CA SER A 88 15.16 -3.90 0.06
C SER A 88 15.71 -2.59 0.63
N GLY A 89 14.85 -1.66 1.06
CA GLY A 89 15.28 -0.34 1.52
C GLY A 89 16.27 -0.40 2.69
N VAL A 90 16.01 -1.28 3.67
CA VAL A 90 16.93 -1.50 4.80
C VAL A 90 18.23 -2.15 4.33
N GLY A 91 18.16 -3.19 3.50
CA GLY A 91 19.33 -3.89 2.98
C GLY A 91 20.25 -2.98 2.15
N GLN A 92 19.66 -2.19 1.26
CA GLN A 92 20.35 -1.25 0.38
C GLN A 92 21.04 -0.13 1.18
N GLY A 93 20.37 0.40 2.22
CA GLY A 93 20.97 1.40 3.10
C GLY A 93 22.21 0.90 3.85
N ILE A 94 22.14 -0.32 4.40
CA ILE A 94 23.28 -0.95 5.09
C ILE A 94 24.42 -1.25 4.11
N ALA A 95 24.11 -1.85 2.97
CA ALA A 95 25.12 -2.21 1.96
C ALA A 95 25.84 -0.97 1.40
N SER A 96 25.08 0.09 1.08
CA SER A 96 25.63 1.36 0.61
C SER A 96 26.51 2.03 1.67
N GLY A 97 26.07 2.06 2.93
CA GLY A 97 26.88 2.61 4.02
C GLY A 97 28.23 1.90 4.18
N ARG A 98 28.23 0.56 4.15
CA ARG A 98 29.48 -0.23 4.22
C ARG A 98 30.38 -0.03 3.00
N CYS A 99 29.80 0.15 1.82
CA CYS A 99 30.55 0.44 0.61
C CYS A 99 31.26 1.80 0.71
N ILE A 100 30.54 2.84 1.17
CA ILE A 100 31.11 4.18 1.37
C ILE A 100 32.25 4.15 2.39
N ASP A 101 32.07 3.44 3.52
CA ASP A 101 33.13 3.26 4.52
C ASP A 101 34.37 2.54 3.93
N GLY A 102 34.15 1.55 3.07
CA GLY A 102 35.22 0.85 2.35
C GLY A 102 35.99 1.77 1.39
N ILE A 103 35.26 2.53 0.57
CA ILE A 103 35.81 3.50 -0.38
C ILE A 103 36.61 4.59 0.35
N SER A 104 36.11 5.06 1.50
CA SER A 104 36.79 6.09 2.27
C SER A 104 38.12 5.61 2.87
N ARG A 105 38.26 4.32 3.17
CA ARG A 105 39.50 3.73 3.70
C ARG A 105 40.49 3.37 2.59
N GLN A 106 39.99 2.90 1.46
CA GLN A 106 40.78 2.46 0.32
C GLN A 106 40.17 3.01 -0.98
N PRO A 107 40.50 4.25 -1.37
CA PRO A 107 39.93 4.87 -2.57
C PRO A 107 40.41 4.20 -3.87
N GLU A 108 41.52 3.47 -3.82
CA GLU A 108 42.10 2.74 -4.94
C GLU A 108 41.24 1.56 -5.44
N VAL A 109 40.40 0.97 -4.58
CA VAL A 109 39.47 -0.12 -4.94
C VAL A 109 38.04 0.36 -5.13
N ALA A 110 37.83 1.66 -5.29
CA ALA A 110 36.48 2.24 -5.28
C ALA A 110 35.58 1.73 -6.42
N ASP A 111 36.14 1.52 -7.61
CA ASP A 111 35.36 1.08 -8.76
C ASP A 111 34.92 -0.39 -8.63
N ASP A 112 35.78 -1.26 -8.09
CA ASP A 112 35.43 -2.66 -7.80
C ASP A 112 34.33 -2.73 -6.73
N LEU A 113 34.44 -1.93 -5.66
CA LEU A 113 33.41 -1.86 -4.62
C LEU A 113 32.06 -1.34 -5.15
N ARG A 114 32.08 -0.33 -6.02
CA ARG A 114 30.87 0.16 -6.70
C ARG A 114 30.24 -0.90 -7.59
N GLY A 115 31.05 -1.68 -8.32
CA GLY A 115 30.56 -2.79 -9.14
C GLY A 115 29.82 -3.85 -8.31
N VAL A 116 30.43 -4.31 -7.21
CA VAL A 116 29.81 -5.29 -6.29
C VAL A 116 28.57 -4.71 -5.61
N LEU A 117 28.61 -3.44 -5.22
CA LEU A 117 27.45 -2.75 -4.65
C LEU A 117 26.29 -2.72 -5.64
N LEU A 118 26.50 -2.26 -6.87
CA LEU A 118 25.44 -2.16 -7.88
C LEU A 118 24.82 -3.51 -8.21
N LEU A 119 25.63 -4.58 -8.31
CA LEU A 119 25.13 -5.94 -8.50
C LEU A 119 24.24 -6.38 -7.32
N SER A 120 24.68 -6.10 -6.09
CA SER A 120 23.92 -6.42 -4.87
C SER A 120 22.61 -5.63 -4.80
N LEU A 121 22.64 -4.34 -5.13
CA LEU A 121 21.46 -3.48 -5.17
C LEU A 121 20.46 -3.96 -6.22
N ALA A 122 20.93 -4.38 -7.40
CA ALA A 122 20.07 -4.90 -8.47
C ALA A 122 19.34 -6.18 -8.02
N PHE A 123 20.00 -7.09 -7.31
CA PHE A 123 19.35 -8.28 -6.75
C PHE A 123 18.30 -7.92 -5.69
N MET A 124 18.60 -6.98 -4.80
CA MET A 124 17.63 -6.53 -3.79
C MET A 124 16.40 -5.87 -4.44
N GLU A 125 16.62 -5.02 -5.46
CA GLU A 125 15.54 -4.38 -6.21
C GLU A 125 14.68 -5.40 -6.98
N SER A 126 15.28 -6.48 -7.50
CA SER A 126 14.50 -7.50 -8.21
C SER A 126 13.41 -8.14 -7.33
N LEU A 127 13.66 -8.30 -6.03
CA LEU A 127 12.68 -8.78 -5.06
C LEU A 127 11.55 -7.78 -4.84
N THR A 128 11.89 -6.49 -4.77
CA THR A 128 10.90 -5.40 -4.69
C THR A 128 10.04 -5.34 -5.95
N ILE A 129 10.64 -5.54 -7.12
CA ILE A 129 9.92 -5.62 -8.39
C ILE A 129 8.99 -6.85 -8.42
N TYR A 130 9.36 -7.99 -7.85
CA TYR A 130 8.42 -9.11 -7.73
C TYR A 130 7.21 -8.77 -6.86
N GLY A 131 7.41 -8.05 -5.75
CA GLY A 131 6.29 -7.50 -4.94
C GLY A 131 5.43 -6.53 -5.74
N LEU A 132 6.04 -5.67 -6.55
CA LEU A 132 5.34 -4.72 -7.42
C LEU A 132 4.51 -5.44 -8.49
N VAL A 133 5.08 -6.46 -9.13
CA VAL A 133 4.39 -7.26 -10.15
C VAL A 133 3.15 -7.94 -9.56
N ILE A 134 3.27 -8.53 -8.36
CA ILE A 134 2.12 -9.13 -7.67
C ILE A 134 1.05 -8.07 -7.38
N ALA A 135 1.45 -6.89 -6.90
CA ALA A 135 0.52 -5.78 -6.64
C ALA A 135 -0.21 -5.33 -7.92
N LEU A 136 0.51 -5.17 -9.03
CA LEU A 136 -0.07 -4.82 -10.32
C LEU A 136 -1.02 -5.89 -10.85
N VAL A 137 -0.69 -7.17 -10.66
CA VAL A 137 -1.58 -8.29 -11.06
C VAL A 137 -2.86 -8.27 -10.23
N LEU A 138 -2.79 -8.07 -8.92
CA LEU A 138 -3.98 -8.01 -8.06
C LEU A 138 -4.88 -6.82 -8.36
N LEU A 139 -4.32 -5.69 -8.80
CA LEU A 139 -5.07 -4.47 -9.10
C LEU A 139 -5.64 -4.44 -10.52
N PHE A 140 -4.87 -4.87 -11.53
CA PHE A 140 -5.22 -4.68 -12.94
C PHE A 140 -5.50 -5.97 -13.70
N ALA A 141 -5.02 -7.12 -13.22
CA ALA A 141 -5.18 -8.41 -13.87
C ALA A 141 -5.76 -9.47 -12.92
N ASN A 142 -6.63 -9.03 -12.00
CA ASN A 142 -7.08 -9.84 -10.88
C ASN A 142 -7.73 -11.15 -11.36
N PRO A 143 -7.17 -12.33 -11.01
CA PRO A 143 -7.75 -13.60 -11.43
C PRO A 143 -9.05 -13.96 -10.68
N LEU A 144 -9.34 -13.28 -9.57
CA LEU A 144 -10.47 -13.59 -8.68
C LEU A 144 -11.77 -12.87 -9.08
N ILE A 145 -11.70 -11.87 -9.97
CA ILE A 145 -12.83 -11.00 -10.36
C ILE A 145 -13.12 -11.16 -11.87
N LYS A 146 -12.88 -12.36 -12.42
CA LYS A 146 -13.28 -12.70 -13.78
C LYS A 146 -14.69 -13.28 -13.80
#